data_AF-A0AAE1GIF1-F1
#
_entry.id   AF-A0AAE1GIF1-F1
#
_cell.length_a   1.000
_cell.length_b   1.000
_cell.length_c   1.000
_cell.angle_alpha   90.00
_cell.angle_beta   90.00
_cell.angle_gamma   90.00
#
_symmetry.space_group_name_H-M   'P 1'
#
loop_
_entity.id
_entity.type
_entity.pdbx_description
1 polymer ?
#
loop_
_entity_poly.entity_id
_entity_poly.type
_entity_poly.pdbx_seq_one_letter_code
_entity_poly.pdbx_strand_id
1 'polypeptide(L)'
;MAPMVKLSKMGGVGGAASAPGRELMLRYTIALAVMSRTFATRSYGLYGERPHSLLVIGTKEQKSLIDRIASTVKHLGETPQWADPKDINTKYRINFPDSSLAFMDPSAGILKADKCVTALQQLFRDAGGRLMDEWMVEDVVSVDEGVEVRGPRGVVRAGSVVLCSGP
;
A
#
# COMPACT_ATOMS: atom_id res chain seq x y z
N MET A 1 16.09 -39.10 0.80
CA MET A 1 15.67 -39.85 -0.40
C MET A 1 14.23 -39.45 -0.68
N ALA A 2 13.97 -38.74 -1.79
CA ALA A 2 12.60 -38.43 -2.22
C ALA A 2 11.86 -39.72 -2.62
N PRO A 3 10.52 -39.65 -2.71
CA PRO A 3 10.00 -39.80 -4.06
C PRO A 3 8.97 -38.72 -4.45
N MET A 4 9.26 -38.13 -5.59
CA MET A 4 8.38 -37.61 -6.64
C MET A 4 7.45 -38.78 -7.11
N VAL A 5 6.19 -38.67 -7.53
CA VAL A 5 5.60 -38.16 -8.81
C VAL A 5 4.07 -38.50 -8.67
N LYS A 6 3.05 -37.70 -9.03
CA LYS A 6 2.51 -37.50 -10.39
C LYS A 6 1.41 -36.43 -10.42
N LEU A 7 1.65 -35.40 -11.24
CA LEU A 7 0.62 -34.67 -11.96
C LEU A 7 0.10 -35.55 -13.11
N SER A 8 -1.22 -35.65 -13.27
CA SER A 8 -1.85 -36.07 -14.53
C SER A 8 -3.01 -35.13 -14.88
N LYS A 9 -3.16 -34.92 -16.20
CA LYS A 9 -3.90 -33.86 -16.89
C LYS A 9 -5.42 -34.10 -16.98
N MET A 10 -6.09 -32.94 -17.08
CA MET A 10 -7.39 -32.59 -17.67
C MET A 10 -8.23 -33.60 -18.48
N GLY A 11 -9.54 -33.48 -18.26
CA GLY A 11 -10.68 -33.75 -19.16
C GLY A 11 -11.91 -34.05 -18.28
N GLY A 12 -13.10 -33.46 -18.38
CA GLY A 12 -13.72 -32.47 -19.24
C GLY A 12 -15.25 -32.62 -19.05
N VAL A 13 -15.97 -31.49 -18.99
CA VAL A 13 -17.42 -31.31 -19.23
C VAL A 13 -18.45 -31.70 -18.14
N GLY A 14 -19.15 -30.66 -17.65
CA GLY A 14 -20.63 -30.67 -17.56
C GLY A 14 -21.26 -30.95 -16.20
N GLY A 15 -21.61 -29.90 -15.46
CA GLY A 15 -22.51 -30.02 -14.31
C GLY A 15 -22.73 -28.67 -13.63
N ALA A 16 -23.88 -28.05 -13.91
CA ALA A 16 -24.30 -26.79 -13.29
C ALA A 16 -24.42 -26.97 -11.77
N ALA A 17 -23.46 -26.41 -11.04
CA ALA A 17 -23.57 -26.22 -9.60
C ALA A 17 -23.26 -24.76 -9.30
N SER A 18 -24.30 -24.05 -8.88
CA SER A 18 -24.27 -22.76 -8.21
C SER A 18 -23.05 -22.64 -7.30
N ALA A 19 -22.11 -21.76 -7.66
CA ALA A 19 -20.88 -21.57 -6.91
C ALA A 19 -21.20 -20.91 -5.55
N PRO A 20 -20.76 -21.50 -4.42
CA PRO A 20 -20.89 -20.84 -3.12
C PRO A 20 -20.01 -19.59 -3.11
N GLY A 21 -20.57 -18.51 -2.58
CA GLY A 21 -19.96 -17.19 -2.50
C GLY A 21 -18.52 -17.27 -1.99
N ARG A 22 -17.58 -16.95 -2.88
CA ARG A 22 -16.17 -16.79 -2.54
C ARG A 22 -16.03 -15.51 -1.73
N GLU A 23 -16.01 -15.66 -0.42
CA GLU A 23 -15.60 -14.60 0.49
C GLU A 23 -14.09 -14.37 0.30
N LEU A 24 -13.78 -13.46 -0.62
CA LEU A 24 -12.42 -13.06 -0.94
C LEU A 24 -12.00 -12.02 0.11
N MET A 25 -11.42 -12.49 1.22
CA MET A 25 -10.72 -11.60 2.15
C MET A 25 -9.53 -10.98 1.40
N LEU A 26 -9.59 -9.67 1.19
CA LEU A 26 -8.71 -8.97 0.29
C LEU A 26 -7.24 -9.08 0.66
N ARG A 27 -6.44 -9.19 -0.40
CA ARG A 27 -5.02 -8.85 -0.45
C ARG A 27 -4.83 -7.34 -0.22
N TYR A 28 -4.77 -6.90 1.04
CA TYR A 28 -4.42 -5.51 1.40
C TYR A 28 -2.96 -5.40 1.88
N THR A 29 -2.01 -5.79 1.03
CA THR A 29 -0.60 -5.40 1.25
C THR A 29 0.21 -5.21 -0.05
N ILE A 30 -0.31 -5.60 -1.23
CA ILE A 30 0.38 -5.37 -2.52
C ILE A 30 -0.57 -4.82 -3.60
N ALA A 31 -1.53 -3.99 -3.20
CA ALA A 31 -2.28 -3.14 -4.14
C ALA A 31 -1.86 -1.67 -4.05
N LEU A 32 -0.74 -1.38 -3.39
CA LEU A 32 -0.11 -0.05 -3.44
C LEU A 32 0.85 0.13 -4.63
N ALA A 33 1.16 -0.96 -5.35
CA ALA A 33 1.89 -0.91 -6.61
C ALA A 33 0.90 -1.11 -7.76
N VAL A 34 0.85 -0.16 -8.69
CA VAL A 34 -0.03 -0.09 -9.87
C VAL A 34 -1.42 0.55 -9.62
N MET A 35 -1.49 1.65 -8.87
CA MET A 35 -2.33 2.75 -9.32
C MET A 35 -1.46 3.67 -10.18
N SER A 36 -1.57 3.52 -11.50
CA SER A 36 -0.99 4.48 -12.44
C SER A 36 -1.43 5.89 -12.04
N ARG A 37 -0.49 6.85 -12.03
CA ARG A 37 -0.70 8.28 -11.69
C ARG A 37 -1.96 8.88 -12.32
N THR A 38 -2.40 8.34 -13.45
CA THR A 38 -3.56 8.79 -14.24
C THR A 38 -4.92 8.37 -13.68
N PHE A 39 -5.03 7.26 -12.94
CA PHE A 39 -6.34 6.72 -12.50
C PHE A 39 -6.78 7.28 -11.14
N ALA A 40 -5.84 7.44 -10.20
CA ALA A 40 -6.11 7.95 -8.86
C ALA A 40 -6.52 9.45 -8.84
N THR A 41 -6.11 10.22 -9.84
CA THR A 41 -6.40 11.66 -9.96
C THR A 41 -7.81 11.94 -10.45
N ARG A 42 -8.39 11.10 -11.33
CA ARG A 42 -9.61 11.45 -12.06
C ARG A 42 -10.92 11.02 -11.39
N SER A 43 -10.90 9.96 -10.57
CA SER A 43 -12.14 9.35 -10.06
C SER A 43 -12.36 9.52 -8.54
N TYR A 44 -11.30 9.72 -7.75
CA TYR A 44 -11.39 9.64 -6.29
C TYR A 44 -10.75 10.83 -5.53
N GLY A 45 -10.20 11.82 -6.23
CA GLY A 45 -9.61 13.00 -5.59
C GLY A 45 -8.53 12.68 -4.54
N LEU A 46 -7.78 11.58 -4.77
CA LEU A 46 -6.77 11.06 -3.84
C LEU A 46 -5.50 11.90 -3.82
N TYR A 47 -5.27 12.65 -4.89
CA TYR A 47 -4.25 13.68 -5.00
C TYR A 47 -4.90 15.06 -4.89
N GLY A 48 -4.29 15.97 -4.13
CA GLY A 48 -4.53 17.40 -4.35
C GLY A 48 -3.99 17.77 -5.73
N GLU A 49 -4.66 18.67 -6.44
CA GLU A 49 -4.40 19.04 -7.85
C GLU A 49 -3.01 19.66 -8.14
N ARG A 50 -2.05 19.59 -7.22
CA ARG A 50 -0.69 20.09 -7.42
C ARG A 50 0.32 18.99 -7.04
N PRO A 51 1.26 18.63 -7.93
CA PRO A 51 2.40 17.81 -7.53
C PRO A 51 3.16 18.56 -6.44
N HIS A 52 3.12 18.00 -5.23
CA HIS A 52 3.86 18.54 -4.09
C HIS A 52 5.22 17.87 -4.08
N SER A 53 6.23 18.55 -4.63
CA SER A 53 7.61 18.11 -4.50
C SER A 53 7.98 17.97 -3.02
N LEU A 54 8.69 16.91 -2.68
CA LEU A 54 9.14 16.67 -1.31
C LEU A 54 10.50 17.35 -1.12
N LEU A 55 10.59 18.25 -0.14
CA LEU A 55 11.86 18.82 0.28
C LEU A 55 12.53 17.85 1.26
N VAL A 56 13.70 17.35 0.89
CA VAL A 56 14.54 16.51 1.74
C VAL A 56 15.66 17.37 2.31
N ILE A 57 15.78 17.40 3.63
CA ILE A 57 16.81 18.14 4.37
C ILE A 57 17.50 17.18 5.32
N GLY A 58 18.82 17.29 5.45
CA GLY A 58 19.53 16.67 6.55
C GLY A 58 20.90 17.30 6.77
N THR A 59 21.62 16.81 7.76
CA THR A 59 22.96 17.32 8.10
C THR A 59 24.05 16.63 7.28
N LYS A 60 25.29 17.13 7.35
CA LYS A 60 26.43 16.49 6.67
C LYS A 60 26.72 15.11 7.22
N GLU A 61 26.46 14.87 8.51
CA GLU A 61 26.61 13.57 9.15
C GLU A 61 25.62 12.55 8.55
N GLN A 62 24.46 13.02 8.08
CA GLN A 62 23.43 12.20 7.43
C GLN A 62 23.63 12.06 5.91
N LYS A 63 24.74 12.54 5.35
CA LYS A 63 24.98 12.56 3.90
C LYS A 63 24.73 11.20 3.22
N SER A 64 25.17 10.10 3.83
CA SER A 64 24.97 8.76 3.26
C SER A 64 23.49 8.37 3.14
N LEU A 65 22.64 8.81 4.07
CA LEU A 65 21.20 8.61 4.00
C LEU A 65 20.60 9.50 2.91
N ILE A 66 20.97 10.77 2.86
CA ILE A 66 20.46 11.72 1.84
C ILE A 66 20.83 11.26 0.43
N ASP A 67 22.08 10.80 0.23
CA ASP A 67 22.54 10.25 -1.05
C ASP A 67 21.74 9.01 -1.47
N ARG A 68 21.37 8.14 -0.51
CA ARG A 68 20.51 6.97 -0.76
C ARG A 68 19.08 7.37 -1.17
N ILE A 69 18.53 8.41 -0.54
CA ILE A 69 17.22 8.93 -0.93
C ILE A 69 17.32 9.52 -2.35
N ALA A 70 18.35 10.33 -2.63
CA ALA A 70 18.58 10.90 -3.95
C ALA A 70 18.80 9.84 -5.04
N SER A 71 19.50 8.73 -4.74
CA SER A 71 19.65 7.62 -5.69
C SER A 71 18.31 6.93 -5.98
N THR A 72 17.43 6.83 -4.97
CA THR A 72 16.09 6.26 -5.16
C THR A 72 15.27 7.07 -6.15
N VAL A 73 15.31 8.41 -6.04
CA VAL A 73 14.65 9.31 -7.01
C VAL A 73 15.19 9.08 -8.43
N LYS A 74 16.51 8.95 -8.58
CA LYS A 74 17.14 8.62 -9.88
C LYS A 74 16.69 7.27 -10.43
N HIS A 75 16.59 6.26 -9.58
CA HIS A 75 16.10 4.93 -9.98
C HIS A 75 14.65 4.95 -10.43
N LEU A 76 13.85 5.89 -9.95
CA LEU A 76 12.47 6.11 -10.38
C LEU A 76 12.38 6.94 -11.70
N GLY A 77 13.51 7.25 -12.33
CA GLY A 77 13.58 7.98 -13.60
C GLY A 77 13.51 9.50 -13.46
N GLU A 78 13.59 10.02 -12.23
CA GLU A 78 13.44 11.43 -11.91
C GLU A 78 14.77 12.00 -11.41
N THR A 79 14.95 13.32 -11.46
CA THR A 79 16.22 13.95 -11.06
C THR A 79 16.07 14.71 -9.75
N PRO A 80 16.83 14.36 -8.68
CA PRO A 80 16.93 15.17 -7.48
C PRO A 80 17.42 16.58 -7.80
N GLN A 81 16.67 17.60 -7.39
CA GLN A 81 17.06 18.99 -7.58
C GLN A 81 17.77 19.49 -6.32
N TRP A 82 19.09 19.34 -6.30
CA TRP A 82 19.91 19.86 -5.21
C TRP A 82 19.83 21.38 -5.15
N ALA A 83 19.73 21.93 -3.94
CA ALA A 83 19.58 23.36 -3.73
C ALA A 83 20.43 23.84 -2.56
N ASP A 84 20.82 25.10 -2.60
CA ASP A 84 21.51 25.74 -1.48
C ASP A 84 20.52 25.92 -0.31
N PRO A 85 20.89 25.52 0.92
CA PRO A 85 20.14 25.81 2.14
C PRO A 85 19.59 27.23 2.26
N LYS A 86 20.37 28.25 1.88
CA LYS A 86 19.98 29.68 1.98
C LYS A 86 18.83 30.02 1.05
N ASP A 87 18.87 29.48 -0.17
CA ASP A 87 17.83 29.68 -1.17
C ASP A 87 16.52 29.03 -0.72
N ILE A 88 16.61 27.83 -0.15
CA ILE A 88 15.47 27.08 0.38
C ILE A 88 14.86 27.79 1.61
N ASN A 89 15.71 28.25 2.55
CA ASN A 89 15.29 29.04 3.71
C ASN A 89 14.51 30.28 3.28
N THR A 90 15.04 31.01 2.30
CA THR A 90 14.39 32.21 1.74
C THR A 90 13.08 31.88 1.03
N LYS A 91 13.09 30.86 0.17
CA LYS A 91 11.93 30.46 -0.65
C LYS A 91 10.75 29.99 0.18
N TYR A 92 11.00 29.16 1.19
CA TYR A 92 9.95 28.54 2.00
C TYR A 92 9.75 29.20 3.36
N ARG A 93 10.50 30.26 3.68
CA ARG A 93 10.47 30.98 4.97
C ARG A 93 10.69 30.03 6.15
N ILE A 94 11.65 29.14 6.01
CA ILE A 94 12.10 28.20 7.04
C ILE A 94 13.53 28.57 7.48
N ASN A 95 14.01 27.94 8.55
CA ASN A 95 15.34 28.22 9.08
C ASN A 95 16.04 26.92 9.50
N PHE A 96 16.96 26.47 8.66
CA PHE A 96 17.89 25.38 8.97
C PHE A 96 19.34 25.82 8.66
N PRO A 97 20.35 25.19 9.30
CA PRO A 97 21.75 25.62 9.16
C PRO A 97 22.23 25.64 7.71
N ASP A 98 23.03 26.66 7.35
CA ASP A 98 23.68 26.76 6.03
C ASP A 98 24.58 25.56 5.70
N SER A 99 25.01 24.83 6.73
CA SER A 99 25.81 23.61 6.59
C SER A 99 25.00 22.37 6.20
N SER A 100 23.67 22.44 6.17
CA SER A 100 22.80 21.33 5.78
C SER A 100 22.92 20.96 4.31
N LEU A 101 22.39 19.79 3.98
CA LEU A 101 22.20 19.30 2.63
C LEU A 101 20.70 19.31 2.32
N ALA A 102 20.32 19.80 1.14
CA ALA A 102 18.93 19.88 0.73
C ALA A 102 18.76 19.53 -0.75
N PHE A 103 17.71 18.78 -1.07
CA PHE A 103 17.24 18.61 -2.44
C PHE A 103 15.72 18.48 -2.51
N MET A 104 15.15 18.82 -3.66
CA MET A 104 13.74 18.58 -3.96
C MET A 104 13.60 17.28 -4.76
N ASP A 105 12.69 16.42 -4.32
CA ASP A 105 12.18 15.29 -5.10
C ASP A 105 10.91 15.74 -5.85
N PRO A 106 10.97 15.94 -7.19
CA PRO A 106 9.82 16.39 -7.97
C PRO A 106 8.78 15.28 -8.19
N SER A 107 9.16 14.02 -7.96
CA SER A 107 8.32 12.86 -8.19
C SER A 107 7.37 12.55 -7.04
N ALA A 108 7.67 13.09 -5.86
CA ALA A 108 6.90 12.90 -4.66
C ALA A 108 5.54 13.63 -4.71
N GLY A 109 4.71 13.30 -3.74
CA GLY A 109 3.40 13.91 -3.57
C GLY A 109 2.80 13.59 -2.20
N ILE A 110 1.68 14.22 -1.91
CA ILE A 110 0.94 13.99 -0.67
C ILE A 110 -0.25 13.10 -0.99
N LEU A 111 -0.35 11.99 -0.27
CA LEU A 111 -1.55 11.14 -0.27
C LEU A 111 -2.44 11.51 0.90
N LYS A 112 -3.74 11.66 0.64
CA LYS A 112 -4.75 11.84 1.69
C LYS A 112 -5.13 10.46 2.22
N ALA A 113 -4.39 9.99 3.23
CA ALA A 113 -4.49 8.62 3.77
C ALA A 113 -5.94 8.17 4.02
N ASP A 114 -6.73 8.99 4.72
CA ASP A 114 -8.15 8.70 5.00
C ASP A 114 -8.96 8.49 3.72
N LYS A 115 -8.76 9.35 2.72
CA LYS A 115 -9.44 9.23 1.42
C LYS A 115 -9.01 7.98 0.66
N CYS A 116 -7.74 7.61 0.73
CA CYS A 116 -7.24 6.39 0.10
C CYS A 116 -7.91 5.16 0.72
N VAL A 117 -7.99 5.11 2.06
CA VAL A 117 -8.65 4.02 2.78
C VAL A 117 -10.14 3.97 2.43
N THR A 118 -10.85 5.10 2.49
CA THR A 118 -12.27 5.18 2.14
C THR A 118 -12.53 4.74 0.70
N ALA A 119 -11.72 5.20 -0.26
CA ALA A 119 -11.87 4.83 -1.66
C ALA A 119 -11.68 3.32 -1.88
N LEU A 120 -10.68 2.73 -1.21
CA LEU A 120 -10.40 1.31 -1.36
C LEU A 120 -11.45 0.43 -0.65
N GLN A 121 -11.98 0.88 0.49
CA GLN A 121 -13.12 0.24 1.17
C GLN A 121 -14.38 0.28 0.29
N GLN A 122 -14.64 1.40 -0.38
CA GLN A 122 -15.77 1.51 -1.30
C GLN A 122 -15.63 0.54 -2.48
N LEU A 123 -14.46 0.54 -3.14
CA LEU A 123 -14.18 -0.39 -4.24
C LEU A 123 -14.34 -1.86 -3.83
N PHE A 124 -13.98 -2.20 -2.58
CA PHE A 124 -14.19 -3.55 -2.07
C PHE A 124 -15.67 -3.90 -1.92
N ARG A 125 -16.46 -3.00 -1.33
CA ARG A 125 -17.91 -3.20 -1.18
C ARG A 125 -18.60 -3.31 -2.53
N ASP A 126 -18.21 -2.47 -3.49
CA ASP A 126 -18.73 -2.49 -4.87
C ASP A 126 -18.44 -3.81 -5.58
N ALA A 127 -17.32 -4.47 -5.24
CA ALA A 127 -16.97 -5.80 -5.73
C ALA A 127 -17.68 -6.95 -4.96
N GLY A 128 -18.59 -6.64 -4.04
CA GLY A 128 -19.34 -7.61 -3.22
C GLY A 128 -18.66 -7.99 -1.90
N GLY A 129 -17.57 -7.30 -1.55
CA GLY A 129 -16.88 -7.47 -0.27
C GLY A 129 -17.71 -7.02 0.93
N ARG A 130 -17.47 -7.64 2.09
CA ARG A 130 -18.13 -7.30 3.35
C ARG A 130 -17.12 -6.68 4.31
N LEU A 131 -17.43 -5.48 4.81
CA LEU A 131 -16.69 -4.82 5.88
C LEU A 131 -17.42 -5.08 7.19
N MET A 132 -16.70 -5.67 8.15
CA MET A 132 -17.18 -5.94 9.50
C MET A 132 -16.51 -4.97 10.47
N ASP A 133 -17.00 -3.74 10.50
CA ASP A 133 -16.53 -2.73 11.44
C ASP A 133 -17.02 -3.05 12.86
N GLU A 134 -16.28 -2.58 13.87
CA GLU A 134 -16.55 -2.82 15.30
C GLU A 134 -16.63 -4.32 15.69
N TRP A 135 -16.10 -5.21 14.85
CA TRP A 135 -16.00 -6.63 15.15
C TRP A 135 -14.56 -6.97 15.55
N MET A 136 -14.30 -6.92 16.85
CA MET A 136 -12.99 -7.21 17.40
C MET A 136 -12.63 -8.68 17.20
N VAL A 137 -11.49 -8.93 16.56
CA VAL A 137 -10.90 -10.26 16.45
C VAL A 137 -10.20 -10.59 17.76
N GLU A 138 -10.56 -11.71 18.37
CA GLU A 138 -9.97 -12.21 19.62
C GLU A 138 -8.96 -13.32 19.37
N ASP A 139 -9.19 -14.16 18.35
CA ASP A 139 -8.34 -15.31 18.04
C ASP A 139 -8.41 -15.69 16.54
N VAL A 140 -7.35 -16.32 16.04
CA VAL A 140 -7.23 -16.80 14.66
C VAL A 140 -6.64 -18.21 14.68
N VAL A 141 -7.46 -19.19 14.30
CA VAL A 141 -7.11 -20.62 14.41
C VAL A 141 -7.04 -21.24 13.03
N SER A 142 -5.97 -21.98 12.74
CA SER A 142 -5.89 -22.81 11.54
C SER A 142 -6.71 -24.08 11.72
N VAL A 143 -7.48 -24.46 10.70
CA VAL A 143 -8.31 -25.67 10.66
C VAL A 143 -8.06 -26.43 9.35
N ASP A 144 -8.49 -27.68 9.26
CA ASP A 144 -8.15 -28.58 8.15
C ASP A 144 -8.45 -28.01 6.74
N GLU A 145 -9.51 -27.21 6.61
CA GLU A 145 -9.94 -26.61 5.34
C GLU A 145 -9.73 -25.08 5.26
N GLY A 146 -8.92 -24.49 6.16
CA GLY A 146 -8.62 -23.06 6.13
C GLY A 146 -8.38 -22.45 7.50
N VAL A 147 -9.08 -21.37 7.78
CA VAL A 147 -8.90 -20.58 9.00
C VAL A 147 -10.24 -20.16 9.60
N GLU A 148 -10.30 -20.19 10.92
CA GLU A 148 -11.38 -19.63 11.72
C GLU A 148 -10.89 -18.33 12.38
N VAL A 149 -11.61 -17.23 12.14
CA VAL A 149 -11.43 -15.98 12.85
C VAL A 149 -12.52 -15.89 13.90
N ARG A 150 -12.15 -15.73 15.16
CA ARG A 150 -13.07 -15.73 16.30
C ARG A 150 -13.17 -14.33 16.89
N GLY A 151 -14.39 -13.96 17.26
CA GLY A 151 -14.67 -12.73 18.00
C GLY A 151 -15.90 -12.91 18.90
N PRO A 152 -16.24 -11.89 19.69
CA PRO A 152 -17.28 -11.99 20.72
C PRO A 152 -18.67 -12.22 20.13
N ARG A 153 -18.85 -11.91 18.85
CA ARG A 153 -20.13 -12.06 18.12
C ARG A 153 -20.18 -13.31 17.23
N GLY A 154 -19.19 -14.20 17.30
CA GLY A 154 -19.19 -15.48 16.58
C GLY A 154 -17.88 -15.83 15.87
N VAL A 155 -17.98 -16.69 14.86
CA VAL A 155 -16.83 -17.22 14.11
C VAL A 155 -17.04 -17.00 12.62
N VAL A 156 -15.99 -16.50 11.94
CA VAL A 156 -15.93 -16.36 10.48
C VAL A 156 -14.97 -17.40 9.93
N ARG A 157 -15.37 -18.14 8.90
CA ARG A 157 -14.55 -19.18 8.25
C ARG A 157 -14.10 -18.70 6.88
N ALA A 158 -12.81 -18.84 6.59
CA ALA A 158 -12.25 -18.49 5.29
C ALA A 158 -11.18 -19.52 4.86
N GLY A 159 -10.89 -19.58 3.56
CA GLY A 159 -9.79 -20.41 3.05
C GLY A 159 -8.40 -19.83 3.36
N SER A 160 -8.32 -18.53 3.67
CA SER A 160 -7.08 -17.83 4.01
C SER A 160 -7.39 -16.54 4.78
N VAL A 161 -6.44 -16.10 5.62
CA VAL A 161 -6.50 -14.82 6.35
C VAL A 161 -5.25 -14.00 6.07
N VAL A 162 -5.42 -12.68 6.03
CA VAL A 162 -4.32 -11.71 5.98
C VAL A 162 -4.41 -10.85 7.22
N LEU A 163 -3.32 -10.78 8.00
CA LEU A 163 -3.27 -10.02 9.25
C LEU A 163 -2.60 -8.67 8.98
N CYS A 164 -3.36 -7.58 9.18
CA CYS A 164 -2.91 -6.20 9.00
C CYS A 164 -3.35 -5.32 10.18
N SER A 165 -3.15 -5.80 11.41
CA SER A 165 -3.69 -5.14 12.61
C SER A 165 -3.07 -3.78 12.94
N GLY A 166 -1.95 -3.40 12.31
CA GLY A 166 -1.17 -2.25 12.76
C GLY A 166 -0.63 -2.45 14.20
N PRO A 167 0.13 -1.47 14.72
CA PRO A 167 0.51 -1.41 16.12
C PRO A 167 -0.64 -0.97 17.04
#